data_AF-A0A934HID6-F1
#
_entry.id   AF-A0A934HID6-F1
#
_cell.length_a   1.000
_cell.length_b   1.000
_cell.length_c   1.000
_cell.angle_alpha   90.00
_cell.angle_beta   90.00
_cell.angle_gamma   90.00
#
_symmetry.space_group_name_H-M   'P 1'
#
loop_
_entity.id
_entity.type
_entity.pdbx_description
1 polymer ?
#
loop_
_entity_poly.entity_id
_entity_poly.type
_entity_poly.pdbx_seq_one_letter_code
_entity_poly.pdbx_strand_id
1 'polypeptide(L)' 'MSILREPLALPDHFKPDQNPRAVDDAVIQAGNARFTLLTDRLIRLEFHPDSCFEDRASQAFWFREQPVPAF' A
#
# COMPACT_ATOMS: atom_id res chain seq x y z
N MET A 1 40.41 8.51 -8.19
CA MET A 1 40.09 8.18 -6.79
C MET A 1 38.59 8.37 -6.62
N SER A 2 37.80 7.31 -6.79
CA SER A 2 36.34 7.36 -6.70
C SER A 2 35.95 7.18 -5.23
N ILE A 3 35.34 8.21 -4.63
CA ILE A 3 34.83 8.13 -3.27
C ILE A 3 33.48 7.42 -3.38
N LEU A 4 33.46 6.12 -3.13
CA LEU A 4 32.21 5.38 -2.96
C LEU A 4 31.56 5.91 -1.68
N ARG A 5 30.61 6.84 -1.81
CA ARG A 5 29.74 7.21 -0.69
C ARG A 5 28.82 6.03 -0.45
N GLU A 6 28.90 5.44 0.74
CA GLU A 6 27.87 4.52 1.19
C GLU A 6 26.51 5.25 1.10
N PRO A 7 25.47 4.61 0.55
CA PRO A 7 24.17 5.24 0.46
C PRO A 7 23.71 5.61 1.87
N LEU A 8 23.38 6.89 2.08
CA LEU A 8 22.90 7.38 3.36
C LEU A 8 21.60 6.65 3.70
N ALA A 9 21.68 5.65 4.57
CA ALA A 9 20.51 4.98 5.10
C ALA A 9 19.69 5.98 5.91
N LEU A 10 18.38 6.02 5.70
CA LEU A 10 17.49 6.87 6.48
C LEU A 10 17.52 6.41 7.95
N PRO A 11 17.84 7.29 8.92
CA PRO A 11 17.77 6.94 10.33
C PRO A 11 16.38 6.44 10.72
N ASP A 12 16.30 5.51 11.67
CA ASP A 12 15.05 4.81 11.98
C ASP A 12 13.92 5.73 12.47
N HIS A 13 14.26 6.80 13.20
CA HIS A 13 13.28 7.78 13.68
C HIS A 13 12.64 8.63 12.56
N PHE A 14 13.18 8.58 11.33
CA PHE A 14 12.56 9.18 10.14
C PHE A 14 11.77 8.17 9.31
N LYS A 15 11.72 6.89 9.71
CA LYS A 15 10.88 5.87 9.08
C LYS A 15 9.56 5.82 9.84
N PRO A 16 8.46 6.35 9.28
CA PRO A 16 7.18 6.21 9.93
C PRO A 16 6.77 4.74 9.97
N ASP A 17 6.10 4.36 11.06
CA ASP A 17 5.38 3.10 11.10
C ASP A 17 4.25 3.11 10.08
N GLN A 18 4.03 1.97 9.43
CA GLN A 18 3.05 1.82 8.37
C GLN A 18 2.70 0.34 8.21
N ASN A 19 1.44 0.09 7.82
CA ASN A 19 1.00 -1.23 7.42
C ASN A 19 0.13 -1.14 6.17
N PRO A 20 0.75 -0.89 5.00
CA PRO A 20 0.04 -0.34 3.85
C PRO A 20 -0.67 -1.39 3.00
N ARG A 21 -0.47 -2.69 3.28
CA ARG A 21 -1.15 -3.78 2.59
C ARG A 21 -2.44 -4.11 3.32
N ALA A 22 -3.54 -4.25 2.59
CA ALA A 22 -4.81 -4.68 3.17
C ALA A 22 -4.82 -6.19 3.45
N VAL A 23 -5.71 -6.63 4.33
CA VAL A 23 -6.01 -8.06 4.47
C VAL A 23 -6.52 -8.61 3.14
N ASP A 24 -6.09 -9.81 2.77
CA ASP A 24 -6.38 -10.37 1.44
C ASP A 24 -7.90 -10.52 1.21
N ASP A 25 -8.68 -10.80 2.27
CA ASP A 25 -10.16 -10.90 2.21
C ASP A 25 -10.86 -9.56 1.90
N ALA A 26 -10.18 -8.42 2.05
CA ALA A 26 -10.68 -7.10 1.69
C ALA A 26 -10.31 -6.70 0.25
N VAL A 27 -9.62 -7.57 -0.49
CA VAL A 27 -9.11 -7.30 -1.84
C VAL A 27 -9.85 -8.14 -2.88
N ILE A 28 -10.35 -7.48 -3.92
CA ILE A 28 -11.02 -8.13 -5.04
C ILE A 28 -10.32 -7.70 -6.33
N GLN A 29 -9.89 -8.66 -7.15
CA GLN A 29 -9.33 -8.38 -8.47
C GLN A 29 -10.33 -8.80 -9.56
N ALA A 30 -10.58 -7.90 -10.50
CA ALA A 30 -11.42 -8.12 -11.67
C ALA A 30 -10.62 -7.76 -12.93
N GLY A 31 -10.04 -8.76 -13.58
CA GLY A 31 -9.09 -8.56 -14.68
C GLY A 31 -7.89 -7.73 -14.22
N ASN A 32 -7.72 -6.57 -14.84
CA ASN A 32 -6.63 -5.62 -14.59
C ASN A 32 -6.93 -4.57 -13.52
N ALA A 33 -8.11 -4.64 -12.90
CA ALA A 33 -8.52 -3.74 -11.83
C ALA A 33 -8.45 -4.46 -10.47
N ARG A 34 -7.99 -3.75 -9.43
CA ARG A 34 -7.99 -4.19 -8.04
C ARG A 34 -8.83 -3.22 -7.20
N PHE A 35 -9.77 -3.77 -6.46
CA PHE A 35 -10.60 -3.07 -5.49
C PHE A 35 -10.14 -3.48 -4.10
N THR A 36 -9.99 -2.52 -3.20
CA THR A 36 -9.67 -2.77 -1.80
C THR A 36 -10.69 -2.04 -0.93
N LEU A 37 -11.41 -2.79 -0.09
CA LEU A 37 -12.30 -2.22 0.91
C LEU A 37 -11.44 -1.66 2.04
N LEU A 38 -11.47 -0.34 2.25
CA LEU A 38 -10.71 0.31 3.33
C LEU A 38 -11.57 0.48 4.59
N THR A 39 -12.86 0.77 4.41
CA THR A 39 -13.88 0.87 5.47
C THR A 39 -15.25 0.54 4.88
N ASP A 40 -16.31 0.58 5.70
CA ASP A 40 -17.71 0.41 5.28
C ASP A 40 -18.14 1.38 4.16
N ARG A 41 -17.51 2.56 4.06
CA ARG A 41 -17.88 3.61 3.09
C ARG A 41 -16.72 4.09 2.21
N LEU A 42 -15.61 3.36 2.18
CA LEU A 42 -14.44 3.75 1.38
C LEU A 42 -13.82 2.56 0.67
N ILE A 43 -13.70 2.69 -0.64
CA ILE A 43 -13.05 1.72 -1.52
C ILE A 43 -11.89 2.40 -2.23
N ARG A 44 -10.75 1.71 -2.31
CA ARG A 44 -9.65 2.06 -3.21
C ARG A 44 -9.77 1.25 -4.49
N LEU A 45 -9.64 1.93 -5.63
CA LEU A 45 -9.58 1.30 -6.95
C LEU A 45 -8.20 1.54 -7.55
N GLU A 46 -7.62 0.48 -8.10
CA GLU A 46 -6.39 0.51 -8.86
C GLU A 46 -6.60 -0.18 -10.21
N PHE A 47 -5.96 0.34 -11.24
CA PHE A 47 -5.90 -0.30 -12.55
C PHE A 47 -4.47 -0.25 -13.05
N HIS A 48 -3.99 -1.35 -13.59
CA HIS A 48 -2.72 -1.40 -14.30
C HIS A 48 -2.86 -2.33 -15.52
N PRO A 49 -2.40 -1.94 -16.72
CA PRO A 49 -2.55 -2.75 -17.93
C PRO A 49 -1.97 -4.17 -17.79
N ASP A 50 -0.92 -4.32 -16.98
CA ASP A 50 -0.27 -5.60 -16.67
C ASP A 50 -0.58 -6.13 -15.25
N SER A 51 -1.59 -5.60 -14.56
CA SER A 51 -1.92 -5.97 -13.17
C SER A 51 -0.80 -5.75 -12.13
N CYS A 52 0.09 -4.79 -12.36
CA CYS A 52 1.08 -4.34 -11.39
C CYS A 52 0.49 -3.27 -10.46
N PHE A 53 0.12 -3.66 -9.24
CA PHE A 53 -0.53 -2.76 -8.27
C PHE A 53 0.45 -2.18 -7.23
N GLU A 54 0.07 -1.09 -6.55
CA GLU A 54 0.92 -0.39 -5.57
C GLU A 54 0.48 -0.71 -4.12
N ASP A 55 1.38 -1.34 -3.37
CA ASP A 55 1.15 -1.73 -1.99
C ASP A 55 1.82 -0.81 -0.97
N ARG A 56 2.67 0.14 -1.39
CA ARG A 56 3.24 1.14 -0.46
C ARG A 56 2.16 2.09 0.07
N ALA A 57 2.45 2.70 1.22
CA ALA A 57 1.62 3.76 1.79
C ALA A 57 1.44 4.90 0.77
N SER A 58 0.21 5.39 0.65
CA SER A 58 -0.06 6.63 -0.10
C SER A 58 0.07 7.81 0.86
N GLN A 59 0.08 9.04 0.35
CA GLN A 59 0.14 10.22 1.23
C GLN A 59 -1.01 10.27 2.25
N ALA A 60 -2.21 9.80 1.85
CA ALA A 60 -3.41 9.86 2.69
C ALA A 60 -3.67 8.58 3.52
N PHE A 61 -3.16 7.41 3.09
CA PHE A 61 -3.49 6.13 3.71
C PHE A 61 -2.24 5.26 3.89
N TRP A 62 -1.76 5.17 5.14
CA TRP A 62 -0.55 4.43 5.53
C TRP A 62 -0.85 3.05 6.11
N PHE A 63 -2.04 2.87 6.68
CA PHE A 63 -2.48 1.64 7.31
C PHE A 63 -3.72 1.14 6.58
N ARG A 64 -3.62 -0.01 5.91
CA ARG A 64 -4.70 -0.64 5.14
C ARG A 64 -5.05 -2.03 5.65
N GLU A 65 -4.20 -2.65 6.48
CA GLU A 65 -4.55 -3.88 7.18
C GLU A 65 -5.61 -3.54 8.24
N GLN A 66 -6.88 -3.64 7.85
CA GLN A 66 -8.05 -3.38 8.67
C GLN A 66 -8.98 -4.59 8.61
N PRO A 67 -9.83 -4.79 9.62
CA PRO A 67 -10.87 -5.81 9.55
C PRO A 67 -11.74 -5.62 8.30
N VAL A 68 -12.14 -6.73 7.68
CA VAL A 68 -13.08 -6.70 6.55
C VAL A 68 -14.40 -6.09 7.04
N PRO A 69 -14.95 -5.05 6.37
CA PRO A 69 -16.20 -4.44 6.79
C PRO A 69 -17.37 -5.44 6.80
N ALA A 70 -18.14 -5.43 7.88
CA ALA A 70 -19.42 -6.11 7.97
C ALA A 70 -20.51 -5.20 7.36
N PHE A 71 -20.50 -5.09 6.02
CA PHE A 71 -21.56 -4.52 5.16
C PHE A 71 -22.13 -3.13 5.51
#